data_AF-A0A2V6SH34-F1
#
_entry.id   AF-A0A2V6SH34-F1
#
_cell.length_a   1.000
_cell.length_b   1.000
_cell.length_c   1.000
_cell.angle_alpha   90.00
_cell.angle_beta   90.00
_cell.angle_gamma   90.00
#
_symmetry.space_group_name_H-M   'P 1'
#
loop_
_entity.id
_entity.type
_entity.pdbx_description
1 polymer ?
#
loop_
_entity_poly.entity_id
_entity_poly.type
_entity_poly.pdbx_seq_one_letter_code
_entity_poly.pdbx_strand_id
1 'polypeptide(L)'
;MTAGAKRGAKSPRPGSKGERTREAILAHALALATRIGFAGLTIGRLAEDLHMSKSGLFAHFRSKEALQVAALRRAEGLMIDAVVKPALTAPRGELRVRALFQGWLTWEQSPTLPGG
;
A
#
# COMPACT_ATOMS: atom_id res chain seq x y z
N MET A 1 5.06 44.42 5.94
CA MET A 1 5.89 43.41 6.64
C MET A 1 5.04 42.72 7.69
N THR A 2 4.55 41.50 7.44
CA THR A 2 3.97 40.63 8.47
C THR A 2 4.36 39.20 8.14
N ALA A 3 5.31 38.67 8.92
CA ALA A 3 5.81 37.31 8.81
C ALA A 3 4.79 36.35 9.42
N GLY A 4 4.16 35.52 8.57
CA GLY A 4 3.29 34.43 8.99
C GLY A 4 4.14 33.25 9.51
N ALA A 5 3.88 32.89 10.77
CA ALA A 5 4.56 31.81 11.50
C ALA A 5 4.60 30.49 10.72
N LYS A 6 5.82 29.95 10.55
CA LYS A 6 6.07 28.58 10.10
C LYS A 6 5.53 27.61 11.17
N ARG A 7 4.32 27.08 10.95
CA ARG A 7 3.83 25.89 11.68
C ARG A 7 4.79 24.75 11.38
N GLY A 8 5.60 24.37 12.37
CA GLY A 8 6.48 23.21 12.29
C GLY A 8 5.65 21.96 11.97
N ALA A 9 5.85 21.40 10.78
CA ALA A 9 5.32 20.10 10.45
C ALA A 9 5.96 19.08 11.40
N LYS A 10 5.15 18.54 12.32
CA LYS A 10 5.59 17.53 13.28
C LYS A 10 5.91 16.27 12.49
N SER A 11 7.19 15.89 12.41
CA SER A 11 7.61 14.65 11.76
C SER A 11 6.85 13.46 12.37
N PRO A 12 6.31 12.54 11.54
CA PRO A 12 5.59 11.38 12.06
C PRO A 12 6.49 10.58 13.01
N ARG A 13 5.98 10.25 14.20
CA ARG A 13 6.72 9.37 15.13
C ARG A 13 6.88 8.00 14.46
N PRO A 14 8.07 7.36 14.56
CA PRO A 14 8.23 6.02 14.04
C PRO A 14 7.23 5.09 14.73
N GLY A 15 6.45 4.34 13.93
CA GLY A 15 5.49 3.37 14.44
C GLY A 15 6.15 2.33 15.36
N SER A 16 5.34 1.70 16.20
CA SER A 16 5.75 0.61 17.09
C SER A 16 6.43 -0.53 16.31
N LYS A 17 7.22 -1.37 17.01
CA LYS A 17 7.84 -2.55 16.39
C LYS A 17 6.80 -3.44 15.70
N GLY A 18 5.64 -3.64 16.34
CA GLY A 18 4.55 -4.44 15.79
C GLY A 18 3.95 -3.84 14.50
N GLU A 19 3.78 -2.52 14.43
CA GLU A 19 3.31 -1.85 13.21
C GLU A 19 4.32 -1.96 12.07
N ARG A 20 5.62 -1.80 12.35
CA ARG A 20 6.66 -1.97 11.32
C ARG A 20 6.71 -3.39 10.78
N THR A 21 6.62 -4.40 11.66
CA THR A 21 6.53 -5.81 11.24
C THR A 21 5.27 -6.03 10.40
N ARG A 22 4.12 -5.50 10.83
CA ARG A 22 2.86 -5.62 10.09
C ARG A 22 2.94 -5.00 8.69
N GLU A 23 3.54 -3.81 8.55
CA GLU A 23 3.77 -3.16 7.25
C GLU A 23 4.70 -3.98 6.35
N ALA A 24 5.79 -4.53 6.90
CA ALA A 24 6.70 -5.39 6.16
C ALA A 24 6.00 -6.65 5.63
N ILE A 25 5.14 -7.26 6.45
CA ILE A 25 4.32 -8.41 6.01
C ILE A 25 3.37 -7.99 4.88
N LEU A 26 2.72 -6.83 4.99
CA LEU A 26 1.79 -6.34 3.96
C LEU A 26 2.49 -6.02 2.63
N ALA A 27 3.69 -5.46 2.69
CA ALA A 27 4.51 -5.21 1.50
C ALA A 27 4.84 -6.53 0.78
N HIS A 28 5.26 -7.55 1.53
CA HIS A 28 5.53 -8.87 0.96
C HIS A 28 4.26 -9.56 0.47
N ALA A 29 3.15 -9.47 1.21
CA ALA A 29 1.87 -10.03 0.83
C ALA A 29 1.36 -9.46 -0.50
N LEU A 30 1.49 -8.15 -0.69
CA LEU A 30 1.15 -7.50 -1.94
C LEU A 30 2.05 -8.00 -3.08
N ALA A 31 3.36 -8.10 -2.85
CA ALA A 31 4.33 -8.62 -3.80
C ALA A 31 4.09 -10.08 -4.22
N LEU A 32 3.57 -10.88 -3.30
CA LEU A 32 3.18 -12.25 -3.58
C LEU A 32 1.86 -12.28 -4.36
N ALA A 33 0.86 -11.51 -3.92
CA ALA A 33 -0.47 -11.47 -4.52
C ALA A 33 -0.46 -11.02 -5.99
N THR A 34 0.45 -10.13 -6.39
CA THR A 34 0.61 -9.73 -7.80
C THR A 34 1.10 -10.88 -8.69
N ARG A 35 1.81 -11.87 -8.14
CA ARG A 35 2.32 -13.03 -8.89
C ARG A 35 1.36 -14.21 -8.90
N ILE A 36 0.67 -14.47 -7.79
CA ILE A 36 -0.18 -15.67 -7.62
C ILE A 36 -1.67 -15.37 -7.47
N GLY A 37 -2.06 -14.10 -7.57
CA GLY A 37 -3.40 -13.61 -7.27
C GLY A 37 -3.71 -13.62 -5.76
N PHE A 38 -4.74 -12.86 -5.37
CA PHE A 38 -5.20 -12.85 -3.97
C PHE A 38 -5.71 -14.22 -3.51
N ALA A 39 -6.36 -15.01 -4.37
CA ALA A 39 -6.86 -16.33 -4.01
C ALA A 39 -5.75 -17.27 -3.50
N GLY A 40 -4.56 -17.17 -4.08
CA GLY A 40 -3.35 -17.90 -3.69
C GLY A 40 -2.63 -17.32 -2.47
N LEU A 41 -2.94 -16.08 -2.06
CA LEU A 41 -2.38 -15.47 -0.86
C LEU A 41 -2.95 -16.13 0.40
N THR A 42 -2.10 -16.79 1.18
CA THR A 42 -2.49 -17.48 2.42
C THR A 42 -1.51 -17.18 3.56
N ILE A 43 -1.98 -17.37 4.81
CA ILE A 43 -1.12 -17.26 6.00
C ILE A 43 0.03 -18.28 5.95
N GLY A 44 -0.24 -19.51 5.49
CA GLY A 44 0.77 -20.55 5.44
C GLY A 44 1.90 -20.22 4.48
N ARG A 45 1.58 -19.77 3.27
CA ARG A 45 2.59 -19.42 2.29
C ARG A 45 3.43 -18.21 2.71
N LEU A 46 2.79 -17.18 3.28
CA LEU A 46 3.53 -16.06 3.86
C LEU A 46 4.42 -16.47 5.04
N ALA A 47 3.98 -17.42 5.86
CA ALA A 47 4.78 -17.93 6.97
C ALA A 47 6.07 -18.57 6.46
N GLU A 48 5.96 -19.37 5.39
CA GLU A 48 7.09 -19.99 4.70
C GLU A 48 8.01 -18.93 4.08
N ASP A 49 7.47 -18.01 3.27
CA ASP A 49 8.24 -16.99 2.54
C ASP A 49 8.94 -15.98 3.48
N LEU A 50 8.34 -15.67 4.63
CA LEU A 50 8.88 -14.71 5.61
C LEU A 50 9.66 -15.37 6.77
N HIS A 51 9.80 -16.70 6.76
CA HIS A 51 10.37 -17.47 7.88
C HIS A 51 9.74 -17.14 9.24
N MET A 52 8.42 -16.93 9.24
CA MET A 52 7.63 -16.66 10.44
C MET A 52 6.77 -17.89 10.77
N SER A 53 6.40 -18.06 12.05
CA SER A 53 5.39 -19.07 12.37
C SER A 53 4.00 -18.64 11.88
N LYS A 54 3.16 -19.61 11.52
CA LYS A 54 1.74 -19.35 11.20
C LYS A 54 1.05 -18.62 12.35
N SER A 55 1.29 -19.02 13.60
CA SER A 55 0.74 -18.36 14.79
C SER A 55 1.19 -16.90 14.93
N GLY A 56 2.44 -16.58 14.58
CA GLY A 56 2.95 -15.21 14.55
C GLY A 56 2.24 -14.34 13.52
N LEU A 57 1.97 -14.86 12.32
CA LEU A 57 1.16 -14.15 11.31
C LEU A 57 -0.31 -14.03 11.71
N PHE A 58 -0.89 -15.07 12.31
CA PHE A 58 -2.25 -15.03 12.84
C PHE A 58 -2.43 -13.94 13.89
N ALA A 59 -1.42 -13.66 14.72
CA ALA A 59 -1.46 -12.57 15.69
C ALA A 59 -1.62 -11.18 15.05
N HIS A 60 -1.17 -11.00 13.80
CA HIS A 60 -1.28 -9.73 13.07
C HIS A 60 -2.58 -9.60 12.24
N PHE A 61 -3.06 -10.70 11.65
CA PHE A 61 -4.13 -10.65 10.65
C PHE A 61 -5.37 -11.49 10.98
N ARG A 62 -5.33 -12.38 11.98
CA ARG A 62 -6.45 -13.21 12.46
C ARG A 62 -7.08 -14.21 11.48
N SER A 63 -7.10 -13.95 10.18
CA SER A 63 -7.58 -14.89 9.15
C SER A 63 -6.92 -14.63 7.78
N LYS A 64 -7.15 -15.55 6.83
CA LYS A 64 -6.73 -15.38 5.42
C LYS A 64 -7.41 -14.16 4.78
N GLU A 65 -8.70 -14.02 4.99
CA GLU A 65 -9.53 -12.96 4.40
C GLU A 65 -9.11 -11.60 4.97
N ALA A 66 -8.87 -11.51 6.28
CA ALA A 66 -8.41 -10.28 6.90
C ALA A 66 -6.99 -9.88 6.45
N LEU A 67 -6.10 -10.83 6.19
CA LEU A 67 -4.83 -10.58 5.51
C LEU A 67 -5.03 -10.04 4.09
N GLN A 68 -5.87 -10.69 3.29
CA GLN A 68 -6.13 -10.27 1.91
C GLN A 68 -6.73 -8.86 1.84
N VAL A 69 -7.72 -8.57 2.69
CA VAL A 69 -8.32 -7.23 2.80
C VAL A 69 -7.27 -6.21 3.22
N ALA A 70 -6.41 -6.53 4.19
CA ALA A 70 -5.35 -5.62 4.61
C ALA A 70 -4.32 -5.35 3.50
N ALA A 71 -3.95 -6.37 2.73
CA ALA A 71 -3.08 -6.22 1.56
C ALA A 71 -3.75 -5.38 0.46
N LEU A 72 -5.05 -5.55 0.22
CA LEU A 72 -5.81 -4.74 -0.72
C LEU A 72 -5.90 -3.27 -0.27
N ARG A 73 -6.12 -3.01 1.02
CA ARG A 73 -6.08 -1.64 1.59
C ARG A 73 -4.71 -0.99 1.43
N ARG A 74 -3.63 -1.77 1.55
CA ARG A 74 -2.27 -1.28 1.30
C ARG A 74 -2.10 -0.89 -0.17
N ALA A 75 -2.57 -1.72 -1.10
CA ALA A 75 -2.55 -1.44 -2.53
C ALA A 75 -3.39 -0.21 -2.91
N GLU A 76 -4.59 -0.08 -2.35
CA GLU A 76 -5.45 1.09 -2.48
C GLU A 76 -4.71 2.37 -2.07
N GLY A 77 -4.05 2.37 -0.91
CA GLY A 77 -3.25 3.51 -0.46
C GLY A 77 -2.14 3.90 -1.43
N LEU A 78 -1.42 2.91 -1.96
CA LEU A 78 -0.37 3.16 -2.96
C LEU A 78 -0.93 3.73 -4.26
N MET A 79 -2.04 3.18 -4.76
CA MET A 79 -2.70 3.69 -5.97
C MET A 79 -3.21 5.11 -5.77
N ILE A 80 -3.81 5.41 -4.62
CA ILE A 80 -4.25 6.77 -4.28
C ILE A 80 -3.07 7.73 -4.28
N ASP A 81 -1.95 7.35 -3.69
CA ASP A 81 -0.75 8.18 -3.61
C ASP A 81 -0.09 8.40 -4.97
N ALA A 82 -0.06 7.37 -5.81
CA ALA A 82 0.60 7.41 -7.12
C ALA A 82 -0.28 8.00 -8.24
N VAL A 83 -1.60 7.84 -8.17
CA VAL A 83 -2.53 8.17 -9.27
C VAL A 83 -3.47 9.30 -8.86
N VAL A 84 -4.22 9.10 -7.78
CA VAL A 84 -5.34 10.00 -7.42
C VAL A 84 -4.83 11.34 -6.92
N LYS A 85 -3.92 11.35 -5.92
CA LYS A 85 -3.40 12.58 -5.33
C LYS A 85 -2.70 13.47 -6.36
N PRO A 86 -1.82 12.97 -7.25
CA PRO A 86 -1.21 13.79 -8.30
C PRO A 86 -2.26 14.35 -9.27
N ALA A 87 -3.23 13.54 -9.71
CA ALA A 87 -4.25 14.01 -10.64
C ALA A 87 -5.13 15.11 -10.05
N LEU A 88 -5.42 15.07 -8.75
CA LEU A 88 -6.18 16.12 -8.06
C LEU A 88 -5.47 17.49 -8.06
N THR A 89 -4.17 17.55 -8.31
CA THR A 89 -3.42 18.81 -8.45
C THR A 89 -3.69 19.51 -9.80
N ALA A 90 -4.18 18.79 -10.81
CA ALA A 90 -4.55 19.35 -12.10
C ALA A 90 -5.84 20.20 -11.99
N PRO A 91 -6.01 21.22 -12.87
CA PRO A 91 -7.24 22.01 -12.94
C PRO A 91 -8.49 21.14 -13.09
N ARG A 92 -9.61 21.60 -12.51
CA ARG A 92 -10.91 20.90 -12.62
C ARG A 92 -11.34 20.77 -14.09
N GLY A 93 -12.11 19.72 -14.38
CA GLY A 93 -12.60 19.43 -15.74
C GLY A 93 -11.78 18.36 -16.44
N GLU A 94 -11.71 18.44 -17.77
CA GLU A 94 -11.09 17.43 -18.63
C GLU A 94 -9.63 17.13 -18.24
N LEU A 95 -8.84 18.17 -17.93
CA LEU A 95 -7.41 18.02 -17.59
C LEU A 95 -7.17 17.06 -16.42
N ARG A 96 -8.03 17.11 -15.40
CA ARG A 96 -7.93 16.21 -14.23
C ARG A 96 -8.35 14.79 -14.56
N VAL A 97 -9.39 14.60 -15.36
CA VAL A 97 -9.82 13.26 -15.79
C VAL A 97 -8.73 12.62 -16.66
N ARG A 98 -8.13 13.40 -17.56
CA ARG A 98 -6.98 12.97 -18.36
C ARG A 98 -5.79 12.61 -17.48
N ALA A 99 -5.46 13.42 -16.46
CA ALA A 99 -4.40 13.11 -15.52
C ALA A 99 -4.66 11.83 -14.71
N LEU A 100 -5.91 11.59 -14.27
CA LEU A 100 -6.30 10.34 -13.61
C LEU A 100 -6.08 9.14 -14.53
N PHE A 101 -6.56 9.22 -15.77
CA PHE A 101 -6.44 8.14 -16.75
C PHE A 101 -4.98 7.84 -17.09
N GLN A 102 -4.16 8.88 -17.33
CA GLN A 102 -2.73 8.69 -17.60
C GLN A 102 -1.99 8.13 -16.39
N GLY A 103 -2.31 8.60 -15.18
CA GLY A 103 -1.76 8.04 -13.95
C GLY A 103 -2.14 6.57 -13.76
N TRP A 104 -3.38 6.19 -14.08
CA TRP A 104 -3.84 4.80 -14.03
C TRP A 104 -3.06 3.90 -14.99
N LEU A 105 -2.94 4.29 -16.27
CA LEU A 105 -2.17 3.53 -17.26
C LEU A 105 -0.69 3.39 -16.87
N THR A 106 -0.11 4.46 -16.32
CA THR A 106 1.27 4.44 -15.83
C THR A 106 1.42 3.51 -14.63
N TRP A 107 0.44 3.50 -13.72
CA TRP A 107 0.42 2.62 -12.55
C TRP A 107 0.34 1.13 -12.93
N GLU A 108 -0.52 0.78 -13.91
CA GLU A 108 -0.60 -0.59 -14.43
C GLU A 108 0.71 -1.05 -15.08
N GLN A 109 1.47 -0.14 -15.69
CA GLN A 109 2.76 -0.45 -16.30
C GLN A 109 3.94 -0.36 -15.31
N SER A 110 3.67 0.06 -14.07
CA SER A 110 4.72 0.34 -13.09
C SER A 110 5.24 -0.95 -12.44
N PRO A 111 6.57 -1.10 -12.29
CA PRO A 111 7.17 -2.19 -11.53
C PRO A 111 6.79 -2.19 -10.03
N THR A 112 6.12 -1.14 -9.56
CA THR A 112 5.73 -0.96 -8.14
C THR A 112 4.61 -1.90 -7.70
N LEU A 113 3.90 -2.56 -8.62
CA LEU A 113 3.13 -3.76 -8.33
C LEU A 113 4.08 -4.95 -8.51
N PRO A 114 4.50 -5.69 -7.46
CA PRO A 114 5.62 -6.62 -7.56
C PRO A 114 5.28 -7.96 -8.26
N GLY A 115 4.55 -7.93 -9.36
CA GLY A 115 4.24 -9.09 -10.20
C GLY A 115 4.11 -8.79 -11.69
N GLY A 116 4.32 -7.53 -12.10
CA GLY A 116 3.99 -7.07 -13.45
C GLY A 116 2.53 -6.67 -13.59
#